data_AF-A0A8S9SYH9-F1
#
_entry.id   AF-A0A8S9SYH9-F1
#
_cell.length_a   1.000
_cell.length_b   1.000
_cell.length_c   1.000
_cell.angle_alpha   90.00
_cell.angle_beta   90.00
_cell.angle_gamma   90.00
#
_symmetry.space_group_name_H-M   'P 1'
#
loop_
_entity.id
_entity.type
_entity.pdbx_description
1 polymer ?
#
loop_
_entity_poly.entity_id
_entity_poly.type
_entity_poly.pdbx_seq_one_letter_code
_entity_poly.pdbx_strand_id
1 'polypeptide(L)'
;MNILIVLGEVIFLIVIFSLFYWLISIVFKQVAKLSWLQEKNVNITSLQRHISKILIFICAIACLALIGINGAVIYRGENIQEFQISLIRNLPTQFWSKFFTASLKTVSLLMLIKVSIPPLSRGIDWVGDYAKKVDKIKANDESVEAFFKVLKRIIIHGVWGISAILCANFLYLPEVVAKYIYIALKIYITIASGLLIVKAVATIVDTLDDLSLRYSSSNNLLNLYERLRHLIPLFKKCLEYVLYVGIVDFIVPEIKPIAWIGSYTPKIVQIIGIFFISNVLVEVAYFILDEFYVKTIDLDDSQRQKRLTLIPLMRSFAKYFVYFTAGVTILKLIGIDPAPILAGAGIVGIAVGLGAQNLINDVVCGFLILFENYYLVGDYVEVGKVEERNIEGIVEAIELRTTHVRHPDGQLQIVRNGDIGSIINYSKQYIYARVEISVSHDSNLDRVYRAIENVGQQLKIDEQDVLEPTRVAGIENFGENNLLLLTLTKVKPGKHLHIQRLLRRILKDTFSQEEIEIFGFSKS
;
A
#
# COMPACT_ATOMS: atom_id res chain seq x y z
N MET A 1 15.25 74.07 -29.11
CA MET A 1 15.27 73.50 -30.48
C MET A 1 14.93 72.00 -30.48
N ASN A 2 15.61 71.18 -29.66
CA ASN A 2 15.41 69.71 -29.60
C ASN A 2 13.99 69.24 -29.24
N ILE A 3 13.27 69.91 -28.34
CA ILE A 3 11.89 69.54 -27.95
C ILE A 3 10.90 69.73 -29.12
N LEU A 4 11.09 70.76 -29.93
CA LEU A 4 10.25 71.08 -31.09
C LEU A 4 10.42 70.04 -32.22
N ILE A 5 11.64 69.49 -32.35
CA ILE A 5 11.98 68.41 -33.28
C ILE A 5 11.31 67.10 -32.85
N VAL A 6 11.41 66.73 -31.58
CA VAL A 6 10.73 65.54 -31.04
C VAL A 6 9.20 65.64 -31.18
N LEU A 7 8.62 66.82 -30.91
CA LEU A 7 7.18 67.07 -31.12
C LEU A 7 6.79 66.92 -32.59
N GLY A 8 7.58 67.48 -33.51
CA GLY A 8 7.36 67.34 -34.95
C GLY A 8 7.39 65.89 -35.43
N GLU A 9 8.30 65.07 -34.89
CA GLU A 9 8.42 63.65 -35.21
C GLU A 9 7.27 62.80 -34.69
N VAL A 10 6.83 63.04 -33.45
CA VAL A 10 5.66 62.36 -32.89
C VAL A 10 4.42 62.69 -33.72
N ILE A 11 4.24 63.96 -34.10
CA ILE A 11 3.15 64.39 -34.98
C ILE A 11 3.25 63.70 -36.34
N PHE A 12 4.44 63.67 -36.94
CA PHE A 12 4.67 63.01 -38.23
C PHE A 12 4.36 61.51 -38.19
N LEU A 13 4.77 60.82 -37.13
CA LEU A 13 4.50 59.40 -36.92
C LEU A 13 2.99 59.15 -36.78
N ILE A 14 2.29 59.98 -36.00
CA ILE A 14 0.82 59.91 -35.86
C ILE A 14 0.13 60.10 -37.21
N VAL A 15 0.58 61.07 -38.03
CA VAL A 15 0.04 61.33 -39.36
C VAL A 15 0.25 60.14 -40.29
N ILE A 16 1.44 59.54 -40.31
CA ILE A 16 1.73 58.32 -41.10
C ILE A 16 0.83 57.17 -40.69
N PHE A 17 0.71 56.90 -39.38
CA PHE A 17 -0.12 55.80 -38.90
C PHE A 17 -1.62 56.06 -39.17
N SER A 18 -2.06 57.31 -39.14
CA SER A 18 -3.43 57.72 -39.53
C SER A 18 -3.69 57.53 -41.03
N LEU A 19 -2.71 57.85 -41.89
CA LEU A 19 -2.78 57.57 -43.32
C LEU A 19 -2.81 56.07 -43.61
N PHE A 20 -1.98 55.30 -42.93
CA PHE A 20 -1.95 53.83 -43.07
C PHE A 20 -3.27 53.21 -42.60
N TYR A 21 -3.84 53.71 -41.49
CA TYR A 21 -5.17 53.35 -41.02
C TYR A 21 -6.25 53.61 -42.08
N TRP A 22 -6.22 54.80 -42.67
CA TRP A 22 -7.16 55.18 -43.73
C TRP A 22 -7.04 54.27 -44.94
N LEU A 23 -5.82 53.93 -45.35
CA LEU A 23 -5.55 53.06 -46.50
C LEU A 23 -6.01 51.62 -46.24
N ILE A 24 -5.75 51.07 -45.05
CA ILE A 24 -6.29 49.78 -44.61
C ILE A 24 -7.82 49.80 -44.64
N SER A 25 -8.45 50.86 -44.15
CA SER A 25 -9.92 51.00 -44.16
C SER A 25 -10.50 50.94 -45.57
N ILE A 26 -9.83 51.52 -46.56
CA ILE A 26 -10.24 51.44 -47.97
C ILE A 26 -10.11 50.00 -48.51
N VAL A 27 -8.98 49.34 -48.25
CA VAL A 27 -8.77 47.95 -48.68
C VAL A 27 -9.81 47.03 -48.07
N PHE A 28 -10.12 47.18 -46.77
CA PHE A 28 -11.17 46.39 -46.12
C PHE A 28 -12.56 46.66 -46.69
N LYS A 29 -12.89 47.90 -47.04
CA LYS A 29 -14.15 48.25 -47.74
C LYS A 29 -14.24 47.61 -49.13
N GLN A 30 -13.12 47.47 -49.84
CA GLN A 30 -13.08 46.78 -51.14
C GLN A 30 -13.19 45.26 -50.98
N VAL A 31 -12.49 44.68 -50.01
CA VAL A 31 -12.53 43.25 -49.71
C VAL A 31 -13.91 42.80 -49.24
N ALA A 32 -14.64 43.66 -48.52
CA ALA A 32 -16.02 43.39 -48.09
C ALA A 32 -17.03 43.30 -49.26
N LYS A 33 -16.69 43.79 -50.45
CA LYS A 33 -17.55 43.73 -51.65
C LYS A 33 -17.38 42.43 -52.47
N LEU A 34 -16.45 41.55 -52.10
CA LEU A 34 -16.22 40.28 -52.79
C LEU A 34 -17.31 39.25 -52.43
N SER A 35 -17.98 38.70 -53.44
CA SER A 35 -19.14 37.80 -53.31
C SER A 35 -18.86 36.54 -52.49
N TRP A 36 -17.69 35.92 -52.64
CA TRP A 36 -17.28 34.70 -51.92
C TRP A 36 -17.07 34.90 -50.39
N LEU A 37 -16.97 36.15 -49.92
CA LEU A 37 -16.83 36.48 -48.49
C LEU A 37 -18.18 36.78 -47.81
N GLN A 38 -19.21 37.17 -48.58
CA GLN A 38 -20.57 37.39 -48.09
C GLN A 38 -21.28 36.09 -47.71
N GLU A 39 -21.03 35.01 -48.46
CA GLU A 39 -21.61 33.68 -48.22
C GLU A 39 -21.16 33.02 -46.90
N LYS A 40 -19.98 33.42 -46.37
CA LYS A 40 -19.34 32.79 -45.21
C LYS A 40 -19.60 33.49 -43.86
N ASN A 41 -20.50 34.49 -43.80
CA ASN A 41 -20.80 35.27 -42.59
C ASN A 41 -19.54 35.76 -41.84
N VAL A 42 -18.48 36.11 -42.57
CA VAL A 42 -17.24 36.60 -41.95
C VAL A 42 -17.50 38.01 -41.44
N ASN A 43 -17.34 38.22 -40.13
CA ASN A 43 -17.57 39.51 -39.50
C ASN A 43 -16.40 40.49 -39.78
N ILE A 44 -16.32 40.97 -41.02
CA ILE A 44 -15.23 41.81 -41.55
C ILE A 44 -15.08 43.12 -40.75
N THR A 45 -16.19 43.64 -40.23
CA THR A 45 -16.21 44.85 -39.38
C THR A 45 -15.54 44.62 -38.02
N SER A 46 -15.64 43.41 -37.44
CA SER A 46 -14.94 43.08 -36.20
C SER A 46 -13.43 42.92 -36.41
N LEU A 47 -13.04 42.31 -37.54
CA LEU A 47 -11.65 42.16 -37.94
C LEU A 47 -10.98 43.51 -38.19
N GLN A 48 -11.67 44.40 -38.91
CA GLN A 48 -11.23 45.79 -39.09
C GLN A 48 -11.03 46.47 -37.73
N ARG A 49 -12.00 46.36 -36.81
CA ARG A 49 -11.93 46.98 -35.48
C ARG A 49 -10.74 46.46 -34.64
N HIS A 50 -10.41 45.18 -34.72
CA HIS A 50 -9.24 44.62 -34.04
C HIS A 50 -7.93 45.12 -34.65
N ILE A 51 -7.83 45.18 -35.98
CA ILE A 51 -6.66 45.73 -36.68
C ILE A 51 -6.49 47.21 -36.35
N SER A 52 -7.57 47.99 -36.28
CA SER A 52 -7.53 49.40 -35.85
C SER A 52 -6.96 49.54 -34.44
N LYS A 53 -7.42 48.72 -33.49
CA LYS A 53 -6.93 48.74 -32.10
C LYS A 53 -5.45 48.40 -32.02
N ILE A 54 -5.01 47.37 -32.76
CA ILE A 54 -3.59 46.98 -32.83
C ILE A 54 -2.75 48.10 -33.44
N LEU A 55 -3.23 48.73 -34.51
CA LEU A 55 -2.51 49.81 -35.19
C LEU A 55 -2.36 51.05 -34.29
N ILE A 56 -3.41 51.42 -33.55
CA ILE A 56 -3.36 52.50 -32.56
C ILE A 56 -2.39 52.14 -31.42
N PHE A 57 -2.42 50.89 -30.94
CA PHE A 57 -1.52 50.42 -29.89
C PHE A 57 -0.06 50.44 -30.33
N ILE A 58 0.23 49.97 -31.55
CA ILE A 58 1.57 50.05 -32.16
C ILE A 58 2.00 51.50 -32.32
N CYS A 59 1.11 52.39 -32.78
CA CYS A 59 1.40 53.82 -32.90
C CYS A 59 1.76 54.43 -31.53
N ALA A 60 1.00 54.13 -30.48
CA ALA A 60 1.27 54.59 -29.13
C ALA A 60 2.62 54.08 -28.58
N ILE A 61 2.93 52.79 -28.77
CA ILE A 61 4.23 52.21 -28.40
C ILE A 61 5.36 52.86 -29.19
N ALA A 62 5.18 53.06 -30.50
CA ALA A 62 6.18 53.69 -31.35
C ALA A 62 6.44 55.15 -30.93
N CYS A 63 5.39 55.90 -30.57
CA CYS A 63 5.54 57.25 -30.02
C CYS A 63 6.32 57.23 -28.69
N LEU A 64 5.99 56.32 -27.78
CA LEU A 64 6.69 56.18 -26.50
C LEU A 64 8.16 55.77 -26.69
N ALA A 65 8.43 54.83 -27.59
CA ALA A 65 9.79 54.41 -27.93
C ALA A 65 10.59 55.55 -28.55
N LEU A 66 9.98 56.32 -29.45
CA LEU A 66 10.61 57.48 -30.09
C LEU A 66 10.94 58.57 -29.05
N ILE A 67 10.02 58.87 -28.14
CA ILE A 67 10.26 59.79 -27.01
C ILE A 67 11.38 59.25 -26.10
N GLY A 68 11.38 57.95 -25.79
CA GLY A 68 12.40 57.32 -24.94
C GLY A 68 13.80 57.33 -25.56
N ILE A 69 13.90 56.99 -26.85
CA ILE A 69 15.17 57.00 -27.61
C ILE A 69 15.69 58.43 -27.71
N ASN A 70 14.86 59.39 -28.13
CA ASN A 70 15.26 60.79 -28.22
C ASN A 70 15.62 61.36 -26.84
N GLY A 71 14.91 60.97 -25.78
CA GLY A 71 15.24 61.33 -24.40
C GLY A 71 16.61 60.80 -23.95
N ALA A 72 16.96 59.56 -24.31
CA ALA A 72 18.26 58.97 -24.03
C ALA A 72 19.41 59.65 -24.81
N VAL A 73 19.15 60.05 -26.06
CA VAL A 73 20.11 60.80 -26.90
C VAL A 73 20.37 62.20 -26.32
N ILE A 74 19.32 62.90 -25.89
CA ILE A 74 19.45 64.20 -25.20
C ILE A 74 20.25 64.06 -23.90
N TYR A 75 19.99 63.01 -23.11
CA TYR A 75 20.71 62.75 -21.86
C TYR A 75 22.21 62.48 -22.07
N ARG A 76 22.59 61.86 -23.20
CA ARG A 76 23.99 61.63 -23.59
C ARG A 76 24.69 62.87 -24.18
N GLY A 77 23.97 63.97 -24.38
CA GLY A 77 24.52 65.20 -24.95
C GLY A 77 24.72 65.19 -26.47
N GLU A 78 24.19 64.18 -27.17
CA GLU A 78 24.29 64.05 -28.64
C GLU A 78 23.21 64.89 -29.37
N ASN A 79 23.51 65.35 -30.58
CA ASN A 79 22.54 66.07 -31.41
C ASN A 79 21.56 65.10 -32.08
N ILE A 80 20.26 65.27 -31.81
CA ILE A 80 19.17 64.40 -32.31
C ILE A 80 19.18 64.31 -33.84
N GLN A 81 19.41 65.43 -34.53
CA GLN A 81 19.41 65.45 -36.00
C GLN A 81 20.56 64.63 -36.58
N GLU A 82 21.76 64.72 -36.01
CA GLU A 82 22.92 63.94 -36.45
C GLU A 82 22.73 62.46 -36.14
N PHE A 83 22.19 62.12 -34.97
CA PHE A 83 21.88 60.75 -34.60
C PHE A 83 20.88 60.13 -35.59
N GLN A 84 19.80 60.83 -35.94
CA GLN A 84 18.79 60.33 -36.88
C GLN A 84 19.29 60.24 -38.32
N ILE A 85 20.03 61.26 -38.79
CA ILE A 85 20.66 61.21 -40.12
C ILE A 85 21.64 60.05 -40.19
N SER A 86 22.39 59.77 -39.11
CA SER A 86 23.26 58.61 -39.04
C SER A 86 22.47 57.29 -39.07
N LEU A 87 21.32 57.23 -38.40
CA LEU A 87 20.47 56.04 -38.34
C LEU A 87 19.84 55.74 -39.71
N ILE A 88 19.44 56.78 -40.44
CA ILE A 88 18.90 56.68 -41.80
C ILE A 88 20.02 56.34 -42.80
N ARG A 89 21.18 56.98 -42.69
CA ARG A 89 22.34 56.75 -43.58
C ARG A 89 22.96 55.36 -43.38
N ASN A 90 22.89 54.82 -42.16
CA ASN A 90 23.39 53.48 -41.82
C ASN A 90 22.36 52.36 -42.08
N LEU A 91 21.17 52.66 -42.60
CA LEU A 91 20.23 51.62 -43.03
C LEU A 91 20.85 50.84 -44.20
N PRO A 92 21.05 49.52 -44.07
CA PRO A 92 21.54 48.70 -45.17
C PRO A 92 20.64 48.85 -46.40
N THR A 93 21.21 48.89 -47.60
CA THR A 93 20.45 48.96 -48.87
C THR A 93 19.43 47.81 -49.02
N GLN A 94 19.66 46.70 -48.32
CA GLN A 94 18.77 45.53 -48.28
C GLN A 94 17.65 45.60 -47.23
N PHE A 95 17.62 46.61 -46.36
CA PHE A 95 16.66 46.70 -45.25
C PHE A 95 15.21 46.63 -45.72
N TRP A 96 14.82 47.48 -46.68
CA TRP A 96 13.45 47.53 -47.21
C TRP A 96 13.03 46.23 -47.90
N SER A 97 13.96 45.58 -48.61
CA SER A 97 13.73 44.26 -49.22
C SER A 97 13.51 43.17 -48.16
N LYS A 98 14.33 43.15 -47.10
CA LYS A 98 14.19 42.21 -45.97
C LYS A 98 12.90 42.46 -45.18
N PHE A 99 12.51 43.72 -44.97
CA PHE A 99 11.26 44.07 -44.29
C PHE A 99 10.03 43.63 -45.08
N PHE A 100 9.97 43.93 -46.39
CA PHE A 100 8.83 43.54 -47.23
C PHE A 100 8.70 42.02 -47.34
N THR A 101 9.82 41.30 -47.54
CA THR A 101 9.81 39.84 -47.57
C THR A 101 9.43 39.22 -46.23
N ALA A 102 9.85 39.82 -45.11
CA ALA A 102 9.41 39.43 -43.77
C ALA A 102 7.90 39.60 -43.58
N SER A 103 7.35 40.77 -43.90
CA SER A 103 5.91 41.05 -43.79
C SER A 103 5.07 40.15 -44.70
N LEU A 104 5.56 39.85 -45.90
CA LEU A 104 4.86 38.93 -46.81
C LEU A 104 4.84 37.49 -46.25
N LYS A 105 5.97 37.01 -45.72
CA LYS A 105 6.06 35.69 -45.07
C LYS A 105 5.15 35.57 -43.86
N THR A 106 5.05 36.60 -43.01
CA THR A 106 4.14 36.57 -41.84
C THR A 106 2.67 36.54 -42.24
N VAL A 107 2.25 37.38 -43.19
CA VAL A 107 0.87 37.39 -43.68
C VAL A 107 0.50 36.07 -44.36
N SER A 108 1.40 35.53 -45.18
CA SER A 108 1.21 34.23 -45.85
C SER A 108 1.08 33.08 -44.84
N LEU A 109 1.95 33.03 -43.82
CA LEU A 109 1.89 32.02 -42.76
C LEU A 109 0.57 32.09 -41.96
N LEU A 110 0.12 33.30 -41.59
CA LEU A 110 -1.12 33.48 -40.84
C LEU A 110 -2.36 33.08 -41.65
N MET A 111 -2.37 33.38 -42.96
CA MET A 111 -3.40 32.93 -43.89
C MET A 111 -3.43 31.40 -43.99
N LEU A 112 -2.27 30.77 -44.18
CA LEU A 112 -2.14 29.31 -44.26
C LEU A 112 -2.73 28.63 -43.02
N ILE A 113 -2.34 29.08 -41.83
CA ILE A 113 -2.82 28.52 -40.56
C ILE A 113 -4.33 28.68 -40.40
N LYS A 114 -4.87 29.85 -40.73
CA LYS A 114 -6.31 30.10 -40.64
C LYS A 114 -7.12 29.17 -41.57
N VAL A 115 -6.55 28.80 -42.72
CA VAL A 115 -7.15 27.82 -43.65
C VAL A 115 -6.97 26.38 -43.16
N SER A 116 -5.86 26.05 -42.51
CA SER A 116 -5.54 24.70 -42.01
C SER A 116 -6.24 24.32 -40.70
N ILE A 117 -6.65 25.28 -39.85
CA ILE A 117 -7.32 24.98 -38.57
C ILE A 117 -8.70 24.30 -38.74
N PRO A 118 -9.62 24.76 -39.62
CA PRO A 118 -10.93 24.13 -39.80
C PRO A 118 -10.90 22.64 -40.21
N PRO A 119 -10.08 22.18 -41.18
CA PRO A 119 -10.01 20.75 -41.50
C PRO A 119 -9.39 19.94 -40.36
N LEU A 120 -8.37 20.48 -39.66
CA LEU A 120 -7.76 19.84 -38.50
C LEU A 120 -8.77 19.65 -37.35
N SER A 121 -9.55 20.69 -37.05
CA SER A 121 -10.65 20.64 -36.09
C SER A 121 -11.64 19.52 -36.41
N ARG A 122 -12.09 19.44 -37.67
CA ARG A 122 -13.03 18.42 -38.13
C ARG A 122 -12.47 17.00 -38.02
N GLY A 123 -11.18 16.82 -38.31
CA GLY A 123 -10.50 15.53 -38.13
C GLY A 123 -10.51 15.07 -36.67
N ILE A 124 -10.23 15.97 -35.73
CA ILE A 124 -10.25 15.64 -34.29
C ILE A 124 -11.67 15.29 -33.82
N ASP A 125 -12.67 16.05 -34.25
CA ASP A 125 -14.08 15.80 -33.92
C ASP A 125 -14.51 14.41 -34.46
N TRP A 126 -14.13 14.07 -35.70
CA TRP A 126 -14.39 12.75 -36.30
C TRP A 126 -13.76 11.59 -35.52
N VAL A 127 -12.51 11.73 -35.05
CA VAL A 127 -11.85 10.71 -34.22
C VAL A 127 -12.57 10.56 -32.88
N GLY A 128 -13.01 11.66 -32.27
CA GLY A 128 -13.77 11.63 -31.02
C GLY A 128 -15.10 10.88 -31.17
N ASP A 129 -15.84 11.14 -32.25
CA ASP A 129 -17.09 10.44 -32.55
C ASP A 129 -16.88 8.95 -32.85
N TYR A 130 -15.75 8.60 -33.49
CA TYR A 130 -15.38 7.21 -33.70
C TYR A 130 -15.07 6.48 -32.39
N ALA A 131 -14.30 7.10 -31.49
CA ALA A 131 -13.94 6.51 -30.20
C ALA A 131 -15.18 6.19 -29.34
N LYS A 132 -16.17 7.10 -29.28
CA LYS A 132 -17.44 6.87 -28.59
C LYS A 132 -18.21 5.65 -29.13
N LYS A 133 -18.19 5.43 -30.45
CA LYS A 133 -18.86 4.28 -31.09
C LYS A 133 -18.21 2.94 -30.74
N VAL A 134 -16.91 2.92 -30.49
CA VAL A 134 -16.16 1.69 -30.15
C VAL A 134 -16.36 1.27 -28.71
N ASP A 135 -16.41 2.23 -27.76
CA ASP A 135 -16.44 1.94 -26.32
C ASP A 135 -17.79 1.33 -25.86
N LYS A 136 -18.91 1.60 -26.57
CA LYS A 136 -20.29 1.09 -26.27
C LYS A 136 -20.80 1.35 -24.83
N ILE A 137 -20.01 1.97 -23.96
CA ILE A 137 -20.33 2.31 -22.56
C ILE A 137 -20.71 3.78 -22.49
N LYS A 138 -22.02 4.07 -22.47
CA LYS A 138 -22.55 5.45 -22.43
C LYS A 138 -22.09 6.27 -21.21
N ALA A 139 -21.72 5.60 -20.11
CA ALA A 139 -21.25 6.28 -18.90
C ALA A 139 -19.94 7.07 -19.12
N ASN A 140 -19.17 6.74 -20.15
CA ASN A 140 -17.87 7.34 -20.42
C ASN A 140 -17.88 8.40 -21.55
N ASP A 141 -19.01 8.58 -22.25
CA ASP A 141 -19.11 9.46 -23.42
C ASP A 141 -18.78 10.93 -23.09
N GLU A 142 -19.16 11.39 -21.89
CA GLU A 142 -18.86 12.74 -21.40
C GLU A 142 -17.36 12.95 -21.15
N SER A 143 -16.70 11.97 -20.55
CA SER A 143 -15.25 11.98 -20.28
C SER A 143 -14.45 12.00 -21.58
N VAL A 144 -14.83 11.15 -22.54
CA VAL A 144 -14.21 11.09 -23.88
C VAL A 144 -14.40 12.41 -24.62
N GLU A 145 -15.61 12.98 -24.63
CA GLU A 145 -15.86 14.29 -25.25
C GLU A 145 -15.03 15.41 -24.62
N ALA A 146 -14.98 15.44 -23.28
CA ALA A 146 -14.22 16.44 -22.55
C ALA A 146 -12.72 16.34 -22.84
N PHE A 147 -12.19 15.12 -23.03
CA PHE A 147 -10.81 14.88 -23.45
C PHE A 147 -10.53 15.45 -24.85
N PHE A 148 -11.33 15.09 -25.86
CA PHE A 148 -11.12 15.54 -27.24
C PHE A 148 -11.30 17.06 -27.39
N LYS A 149 -12.19 17.67 -26.61
CA LYS A 149 -12.35 19.13 -26.54
C LYS A 149 -11.09 19.83 -26.01
N VAL A 150 -10.43 19.25 -25.01
CA VAL A 150 -9.16 19.75 -24.48
C VAL A 150 -8.04 19.52 -25.49
N LEU A 151 -7.94 18.32 -26.09
CA LEU A 151 -6.95 18.00 -27.12
C LEU A 151 -6.99 18.97 -28.29
N LYS A 152 -8.20 19.24 -28.81
CA LYS A 152 -8.46 20.22 -29.87
C LYS A 152 -7.96 21.61 -29.51
N ARG A 153 -8.26 22.07 -28.29
CA ARG A 153 -7.79 23.37 -27.78
C ARG A 153 -6.26 23.43 -27.75
N ILE A 154 -5.60 22.37 -27.26
CA ILE A 154 -4.14 22.29 -27.18
C ILE A 154 -3.51 22.37 -28.57
N ILE A 155 -3.99 21.57 -29.51
CA ILE A 155 -3.46 21.54 -30.89
C ILE A 155 -3.63 22.91 -31.55
N ILE A 156 -4.81 23.53 -31.45
CA ILE A 156 -5.05 24.85 -32.06
C ILE A 156 -4.16 25.94 -31.45
N HIS A 157 -4.07 26.03 -30.11
CA HIS A 157 -3.19 27.01 -29.47
C HIS A 157 -1.71 26.73 -29.73
N GLY A 158 -1.30 25.46 -29.82
CA GLY A 158 0.05 25.04 -30.19
C GLY A 158 0.43 25.53 -31.57
N VAL A 159 -0.44 25.32 -32.58
CA VAL A 159 -0.22 25.82 -33.95
C VAL A 159 -0.11 27.34 -33.99
N TRP A 160 -0.98 28.06 -33.26
CA TRP A 160 -0.88 29.52 -33.14
C TRP A 160 0.41 29.97 -32.46
N GLY A 161 0.84 29.28 -31.40
CA GLY A 161 2.08 29.59 -30.69
C GLY A 161 3.33 29.39 -31.56
N ILE A 162 3.41 28.25 -32.27
CA ILE A 162 4.50 27.97 -33.21
C ILE A 162 4.54 29.06 -34.29
N SER A 163 3.37 29.48 -34.78
CA SER A 163 3.29 30.56 -35.76
C SER A 163 3.77 31.90 -35.23
N ALA A 164 3.51 32.20 -33.95
CA ALA A 164 3.99 33.42 -33.32
C ALA A 164 5.53 33.44 -33.24
N ILE A 165 6.15 32.29 -32.97
CA ILE A 165 7.62 32.14 -32.98
C ILE A 165 8.18 32.33 -34.39
N LEU A 166 7.59 31.67 -35.40
CA LEU A 166 8.00 31.84 -36.80
C LEU A 166 7.84 33.29 -37.28
N CYS A 167 6.74 33.94 -36.89
CA CYS A 167 6.52 35.35 -37.17
C CYS A 167 7.58 36.24 -36.49
N ALA A 168 7.93 35.97 -35.23
CA ALA A 168 8.97 36.70 -34.53
C ALA A 168 10.34 36.58 -35.22
N ASN A 169 10.67 35.38 -35.71
CA ASN A 169 11.89 35.13 -36.47
C ASN A 169 11.86 35.82 -37.84
N PHE A 170 10.73 35.78 -38.56
CA PHE A 170 10.59 36.46 -39.85
C PHE A 170 10.69 37.97 -39.72
N LEU A 171 10.15 38.55 -38.64
CA LEU A 171 10.23 39.98 -38.34
C LEU A 171 11.60 40.43 -37.82
N TYR A 172 12.58 39.52 -37.73
CA TYR A 172 13.93 39.80 -37.18
C TYR A 172 13.88 40.47 -35.80
N LEU A 173 12.91 40.07 -34.96
CA LEU A 173 12.84 40.55 -33.58
C LEU A 173 14.10 40.11 -32.81
N PRO A 174 14.49 40.83 -31.74
CA PRO A 174 15.59 40.41 -30.89
C PRO A 174 15.42 38.96 -30.44
N GLU A 175 16.49 38.16 -30.47
CA GLU A 175 16.45 36.73 -30.13
C GLU A 175 15.81 36.46 -28.75
N VAL A 176 15.96 37.43 -27.84
CA VAL A 176 15.33 37.44 -26.51
C VAL A 176 13.80 37.27 -26.60
N VAL A 177 13.15 37.96 -27.54
CA VAL A 177 11.68 37.92 -27.71
C VAL A 177 11.24 36.54 -28.20
N ALA A 178 11.89 36.01 -29.25
CA ALA A 178 11.59 34.68 -29.76
C ALA A 178 11.80 33.59 -28.70
N LYS A 179 12.88 33.72 -27.91
CA LYS A 179 13.20 32.82 -26.80
C LYS A 179 12.12 32.82 -25.72
N TYR A 180 11.64 33.98 -25.28
CA TYR A 180 10.59 34.04 -24.25
C TYR A 180 9.23 33.53 -24.77
N ILE A 181 8.88 33.80 -26.03
CA ILE A 181 7.67 33.23 -26.66
C ILE A 181 7.77 31.71 -26.73
N TYR A 182 8.94 31.17 -27.07
CA TYR A 182 9.19 29.73 -27.07
C TYR A 182 9.04 29.11 -25.67
N ILE A 183 9.64 29.71 -24.64
CA ILE A 183 9.51 29.24 -23.25
C ILE A 183 8.04 29.28 -22.80
N ALA A 184 7.32 30.37 -23.07
CA ALA A 184 5.90 30.49 -22.71
C ALA A 184 5.04 29.43 -23.42
N LEU A 185 5.30 29.18 -24.71
CA LEU A 185 4.61 28.14 -25.46
C LEU A 185 4.93 26.74 -24.91
N LYS A 186 6.19 26.47 -24.60
CA LYS A 186 6.64 25.19 -24.02
C LYS A 186 5.93 24.93 -22.69
N ILE A 187 5.91 25.90 -21.79
CA ILE A 187 5.19 25.82 -20.50
C ILE A 187 3.70 25.56 -20.72
N TYR A 188 3.06 26.31 -21.62
CA TYR A 188 1.64 26.11 -21.94
C TYR A 188 1.36 24.69 -22.45
N ILE A 189 2.17 24.19 -23.41
CA ILE A 189 2.02 22.85 -23.96
C ILE A 189 2.20 21.79 -22.87
N THR A 190 3.25 21.89 -22.05
CA THR A 190 3.53 20.95 -20.94
C THR A 190 2.38 20.89 -19.94
N ILE A 191 1.86 22.05 -19.50
CA ILE A 191 0.70 22.09 -18.58
C ILE A 191 -0.50 21.44 -19.24
N ALA A 192 -0.81 21.83 -20.48
CA ALA A 192 -2.03 21.40 -21.12
C ALA A 192 -1.99 19.89 -21.47
N SER A 193 -0.84 19.38 -21.95
CA SER A 193 -0.64 17.94 -22.15
C SER A 193 -0.71 17.18 -20.83
N GLY A 194 -0.13 17.72 -19.76
CA GLY A 194 -0.21 17.12 -18.42
C GLY A 194 -1.64 17.01 -17.90
N LEU A 195 -2.42 18.09 -17.97
CA LEU A 195 -3.83 18.09 -17.58
C LEU A 195 -4.67 17.12 -18.41
N LEU A 196 -4.33 16.98 -19.69
CA LEU A 196 -4.96 16.00 -20.57
C LEU A 196 -4.63 14.56 -20.15
N ILE A 197 -3.38 14.28 -19.76
CA ILE A 197 -2.96 12.98 -19.22
C ILE A 197 -3.71 12.68 -17.92
N VAL A 198 -3.82 13.65 -17.01
CA VAL A 198 -4.59 13.49 -15.76
C VAL A 198 -6.03 13.05 -16.04
N LYS A 199 -6.70 13.71 -16.97
CA LYS A 199 -8.06 13.32 -17.39
C LYS A 199 -8.11 11.94 -18.02
N ALA A 200 -7.20 11.63 -18.94
CA ALA A 200 -7.16 10.33 -19.59
C ALA A 200 -6.97 9.20 -18.58
N VAL A 201 -6.06 9.38 -17.63
CA VAL A 201 -5.77 8.43 -16.57
C VAL A 201 -6.97 8.25 -15.65
N ALA A 202 -7.62 9.33 -15.23
CA ALA A 202 -8.85 9.28 -14.44
C ALA A 202 -9.94 8.46 -15.16
N THR A 203 -10.14 8.70 -16.46
CA THR A 203 -11.08 7.95 -17.30
C THR A 203 -10.71 6.47 -17.42
N ILE A 204 -9.43 6.15 -17.61
CA ILE A 204 -8.96 4.76 -17.68
C ILE A 204 -9.27 4.03 -16.36
N VAL A 205 -9.00 4.65 -15.22
CA VAL A 205 -9.30 4.06 -13.91
C VAL A 205 -10.80 3.81 -13.75
N ASP A 206 -11.65 4.75 -14.15
CA ASP A 206 -13.11 4.59 -14.10
C ASP A 206 -13.57 3.43 -15.02
N THR A 207 -13.03 3.33 -16.25
CA THR A 207 -13.35 2.21 -17.15
C THR A 207 -12.87 0.86 -16.62
N LEU A 208 -11.72 0.81 -15.96
CA LEU A 208 -11.19 -0.42 -15.36
C LEU A 208 -12.04 -0.86 -14.17
N ASP A 209 -12.57 0.06 -13.36
CA ASP A 209 -13.52 -0.27 -12.28
C ASP A 209 -14.81 -0.90 -12.85
N ASP A 210 -15.39 -0.27 -13.87
CA ASP A 210 -16.62 -0.75 -14.52
C ASP A 210 -16.43 -2.11 -15.21
N LEU A 211 -15.28 -2.32 -15.87
CA LEU A 211 -14.96 -3.59 -16.50
C LEU A 211 -14.74 -4.70 -15.47
N SER A 212 -14.06 -4.40 -14.37
CA SER A 212 -13.82 -5.36 -13.29
C SER A 212 -15.14 -5.88 -12.72
N LEU A 213 -16.15 -5.02 -12.55
CA LEU A 213 -17.49 -5.43 -12.12
C LEU A 213 -18.18 -6.37 -13.12
N ARG A 214 -18.11 -6.06 -14.42
CA ARG A 214 -18.76 -6.87 -15.47
C ARG A 214 -18.18 -8.27 -15.59
N TYR A 215 -16.90 -8.44 -15.29
CA TYR A 215 -16.20 -9.73 -15.34
C TYR A 215 -16.07 -10.41 -13.98
N SER A 216 -16.65 -9.83 -12.92
CA SER A 216 -16.66 -10.42 -11.59
C SER A 216 -17.47 -11.72 -11.58
N SER A 217 -16.76 -12.85 -11.49
CA SER A 217 -17.34 -14.17 -11.24
C SER A 217 -16.90 -14.64 -9.86
N SER A 218 -17.76 -15.41 -9.17
CA SER A 218 -17.70 -15.81 -7.76
C SER A 218 -16.54 -16.77 -7.39
N ASN A 219 -15.32 -16.53 -7.89
CA ASN A 219 -14.11 -17.23 -7.46
C ASN A 219 -13.25 -16.33 -6.55
N ASN A 220 -12.64 -16.95 -5.53
CA ASN A 220 -11.98 -16.35 -4.35
C ASN A 220 -11.11 -15.09 -4.57
N LEU A 221 -10.50 -14.87 -5.74
CA LEU A 221 -9.65 -13.71 -6.00
C LEU A 221 -10.40 -12.37 -6.10
N LEU A 222 -11.70 -12.39 -6.43
CA LEU A 222 -12.51 -11.18 -6.62
C LEU A 222 -13.18 -10.64 -5.34
N ASN A 223 -13.25 -11.42 -4.25
CA ASN A 223 -13.67 -10.88 -2.94
C ASN A 223 -12.69 -9.81 -2.43
N LEU A 224 -11.40 -9.96 -2.72
CA LEU A 224 -10.39 -8.95 -2.42
C LEU A 224 -10.63 -7.67 -3.23
N TYR A 225 -11.08 -7.79 -4.48
CA TYR A 225 -11.40 -6.64 -5.33
C TYR A 225 -12.54 -5.81 -4.74
N GLU A 226 -13.66 -6.42 -4.35
CA GLU A 226 -14.79 -5.70 -3.74
C GLU A 226 -14.37 -4.92 -2.50
N ARG A 227 -13.49 -5.51 -1.68
CA ARG A 227 -12.98 -4.88 -0.47
C ARG A 227 -11.98 -3.76 -0.78
N LEU A 228 -11.11 -3.93 -1.78
CA LEU A 228 -10.18 -2.89 -2.23
C LEU A 228 -10.86 -1.78 -3.04
N ARG A 229 -12.09 -1.99 -3.51
CA ARG A 229 -12.81 -1.04 -4.38
C ARG A 229 -12.96 0.34 -3.76
N HIS A 230 -13.17 0.42 -2.45
CA HIS A 230 -13.26 1.72 -1.77
C HIS A 230 -11.94 2.51 -1.79
N LEU A 231 -10.81 1.87 -2.13
CA LEU A 231 -9.52 2.54 -2.33
C LEU A 231 -9.36 3.11 -3.74
N ILE A 232 -10.21 2.78 -4.71
CA ILE A 232 -10.14 3.31 -6.08
C ILE A 232 -10.20 4.85 -6.12
N PRO A 233 -11.10 5.53 -5.38
CA PRO A 233 -11.09 6.99 -5.31
C PRO A 233 -9.78 7.55 -4.74
N LEU A 234 -9.18 6.87 -3.74
CA LEU A 234 -7.90 7.27 -3.18
C LEU A 234 -6.76 7.05 -4.17
N PHE A 235 -6.74 5.92 -4.88
CA PHE A 235 -5.79 5.64 -5.94
C PHE A 235 -5.85 6.71 -7.03
N LYS A 236 -7.05 7.06 -7.49
CA LYS A 236 -7.30 8.13 -8.46
C LYS A 236 -6.72 9.45 -7.98
N LYS A 237 -6.98 9.85 -6.73
CA LYS A 237 -6.43 11.09 -6.16
C LYS A 237 -4.91 11.07 -6.03
N CYS A 238 -4.33 9.96 -5.59
CA CYS A 238 -2.88 9.82 -5.51
C CYS A 238 -2.22 9.94 -6.89
N LEU A 239 -2.80 9.29 -7.90
CA LEU A 239 -2.33 9.34 -9.27
C LEU A 239 -2.47 10.73 -9.89
N GLU A 240 -3.59 11.42 -9.65
CA GLU A 240 -3.78 12.84 -10.01
C GLU A 240 -2.67 13.71 -9.40
N TYR A 241 -2.38 13.57 -8.11
CA TYR A 241 -1.32 14.33 -7.44
C TYR A 241 0.08 14.02 -7.96
N VAL A 242 0.40 12.74 -8.21
CA VAL A 242 1.70 12.34 -8.80
C VAL A 242 1.87 12.98 -10.18
N LEU A 243 0.82 12.99 -11.00
CA LEU A 243 0.85 13.63 -12.30
C LEU A 243 0.99 15.16 -12.19
N TYR A 244 0.29 15.82 -11.26
CA TYR A 244 0.48 17.26 -11.02
C TYR A 244 1.91 17.59 -10.60
N VAL A 245 2.50 16.78 -9.71
CA VAL A 245 3.90 16.93 -9.29
C VAL A 245 4.85 16.72 -10.47
N GLY A 246 4.58 15.73 -11.33
CA GLY A 246 5.31 15.53 -12.57
C GLY A 246 5.24 16.73 -13.52
N ILE A 247 4.07 17.36 -13.68
CA ILE A 247 3.91 18.58 -14.49
C ILE A 247 4.79 19.71 -13.95
N VAL A 248 4.79 19.90 -12.62
CA VAL A 248 5.65 20.89 -11.96
C VAL A 248 7.12 20.60 -12.23
N ASP A 249 7.55 19.34 -12.12
CA ASP A 249 8.93 18.92 -12.37
C ASP A 249 9.42 19.24 -13.78
N PHE A 250 8.56 19.09 -14.79
CA PHE A 250 8.89 19.43 -16.18
C PHE A 250 8.97 20.95 -16.43
N ILE A 251 8.25 21.76 -15.66
CA ILE A 251 8.16 23.22 -15.87
C ILE A 251 9.24 23.96 -15.09
N VAL A 252 9.51 23.53 -13.85
CA VAL A 252 10.39 24.22 -12.91
C VAL A 252 11.80 24.49 -13.48
N PRO A 253 12.46 23.57 -14.20
CA PRO A 253 13.77 23.82 -14.82
C PRO A 253 13.79 24.96 -15.85
N GLU A 254 12.67 25.25 -16.50
CA GLU A 254 12.55 26.35 -17.47
C GLU A 254 12.56 27.72 -16.78
N ILE A 255 12.25 27.77 -15.48
CA ILE A 255 12.15 28.99 -14.67
C ILE A 255 13.30 29.02 -13.67
N LYS A 256 14.45 29.56 -14.09
CA LYS A 256 15.70 29.59 -13.30
C LYS A 256 15.53 29.98 -11.82
N PRO A 257 14.74 31.01 -11.44
CA PRO A 257 14.58 31.37 -10.03
C PRO A 257 13.93 30.28 -9.15
N ILE A 258 13.18 29.36 -9.75
CA ILE A 258 12.36 28.36 -9.05
C ILE A 258 12.95 26.94 -9.21
N ALA A 259 13.99 26.77 -10.02
CA ALA A 259 14.60 25.48 -10.38
C ALA A 259 14.96 24.59 -9.17
N TRP A 260 15.27 25.18 -8.01
CA TRP A 260 15.56 24.47 -6.77
C TRP A 260 14.41 23.57 -6.26
N ILE A 261 13.15 23.90 -6.62
CA ILE A 261 11.96 23.11 -6.23
C ILE A 261 12.01 21.70 -6.80
N GLY A 262 12.62 21.50 -7.98
CA GLY A 262 12.71 20.19 -8.64
C GLY A 262 13.40 19.12 -7.79
N SER A 263 14.29 19.52 -6.87
CA SER A 263 14.95 18.60 -5.95
C SER A 263 14.01 17.92 -4.95
N TYR A 264 12.83 18.52 -4.69
CA TYR A 264 11.82 17.99 -3.78
C TYR A 264 10.77 17.12 -4.48
N THR A 265 10.60 17.24 -5.80
CA THR A 265 9.68 16.43 -6.60
C THR A 265 9.74 14.93 -6.29
N PRO A 266 10.90 14.25 -6.38
CA PRO A 266 10.96 12.80 -6.15
C PRO A 266 10.55 12.42 -4.73
N LYS A 267 10.87 13.25 -3.73
CA LYS A 267 10.49 13.03 -2.33
C LYS A 267 8.96 13.11 -2.16
N ILE A 268 8.32 14.09 -2.80
CA ILE A 268 6.85 14.24 -2.75
C ILE A 268 6.16 13.03 -3.38
N VAL A 269 6.64 12.57 -4.55
CA VAL A 269 6.08 11.36 -5.21
C VAL A 269 6.23 10.13 -4.32
N GLN A 270 7.40 9.95 -3.68
CA GLN A 270 7.62 8.85 -2.75
C GLN A 270 6.71 8.92 -1.52
N ILE A 271 6.47 10.12 -0.95
CA ILE A 271 5.56 10.31 0.18
C ILE A 271 4.12 9.93 -0.20
N ILE A 272 3.64 10.36 -1.37
CA ILE A 272 2.32 9.98 -1.89
C ILE A 272 2.23 8.46 -2.07
N GLY A 273 3.28 7.86 -2.63
CA GLY A 273 3.38 6.40 -2.80
C GLY A 273 3.34 5.63 -1.48
N ILE A 274 4.10 6.08 -0.48
CA ILE A 274 4.09 5.47 0.86
C ILE A 274 2.69 5.58 1.48
N PHE A 275 2.06 6.76 1.44
CA PHE A 275 0.71 6.95 1.96
C PHE A 275 -0.29 6.00 1.31
N PHE A 276 -0.26 5.87 -0.02
CA PHE A 276 -1.13 4.95 -0.75
C PHE A 276 -0.88 3.49 -0.36
N ILE A 277 0.37 3.04 -0.41
CA ILE A 277 0.76 1.67 -0.08
C ILE A 277 0.38 1.32 1.35
N SER A 278 0.55 2.23 2.31
CA SER A 278 0.15 2.01 3.70
C SER A 278 -1.35 1.78 3.85
N ASN A 279 -2.20 2.53 3.13
CA ASN A 279 -3.65 2.29 3.15
C ASN A 279 -4.00 0.92 2.55
N VAL A 280 -3.35 0.55 1.44
CA VAL A 280 -3.51 -0.79 0.83
C VAL A 280 -3.09 -1.89 1.80
N LEU A 281 -1.94 -1.74 2.47
CA LEU A 281 -1.44 -2.73 3.44
C LEU A 281 -2.37 -2.90 4.63
N VAL A 282 -2.96 -1.82 5.15
CA VAL A 282 -3.97 -1.90 6.23
C VAL A 282 -5.18 -2.70 5.78
N GLU A 283 -5.68 -2.44 4.57
CA GLU A 283 -6.86 -3.13 4.07
C GLU A 283 -6.60 -4.61 3.78
N VAL A 284 -5.43 -4.93 3.24
CA VAL A 284 -4.97 -6.32 3.05
C VAL A 284 -4.82 -7.01 4.40
N ALA A 285 -4.25 -6.35 5.41
CA ALA A 285 -4.17 -6.91 6.76
C ALA A 285 -5.55 -7.19 7.34
N TYR A 286 -6.52 -6.30 7.13
CA TYR A 286 -7.91 -6.51 7.57
C TYR A 286 -8.58 -7.67 6.83
N PHE A 287 -8.34 -7.81 5.53
CA PHE A 287 -8.84 -8.93 4.74
C PHE A 287 -8.26 -10.26 5.23
N ILE A 288 -6.95 -10.33 5.48
CA ILE A 288 -6.28 -11.52 6.03
C ILE A 288 -6.88 -11.86 7.40
N LEU A 289 -7.03 -10.87 8.28
CA LEU A 289 -7.65 -11.07 9.60
C LEU A 289 -9.11 -11.55 9.48
N ASP A 290 -9.84 -11.13 8.48
CA ASP A 290 -11.21 -11.62 8.28
C ASP A 290 -11.22 -13.04 7.71
N GLU A 291 -10.43 -13.33 6.68
CA GLU A 291 -10.38 -14.65 6.03
C GLU A 291 -9.94 -15.75 7.01
N PHE A 292 -8.88 -15.51 7.79
CA PHE A 292 -8.39 -16.49 8.78
C PHE A 292 -9.37 -16.74 9.92
N TYR A 293 -10.19 -15.75 10.29
CA TYR A 293 -11.08 -15.86 11.45
C TYR A 293 -12.56 -16.14 11.08
N VAL A 294 -13.01 -15.87 9.85
CA VAL A 294 -14.40 -16.11 9.38
C VAL A 294 -14.60 -17.54 8.90
N LYS A 295 -13.56 -18.20 8.37
CA LYS A 295 -13.72 -19.48 7.65
C LYS A 295 -13.89 -20.71 8.54
N THR A 296 -13.69 -20.60 9.85
CA THR A 296 -13.97 -21.65 10.83
C THR A 296 -15.44 -21.64 11.27
N ILE A 297 -16.25 -22.38 10.50
CA ILE A 297 -17.35 -23.31 10.85
C ILE A 297 -18.09 -23.10 12.20
N ASP A 298 -19.43 -23.04 12.14
CA ASP A 298 -20.44 -23.25 13.21
C ASP A 298 -19.95 -23.02 14.65
N LEU A 299 -19.93 -21.75 15.09
CA LEU A 299 -19.36 -21.36 16.37
C LEU A 299 -20.46 -21.16 17.43
N ASP A 300 -20.27 -21.83 18.56
CA ASP A 300 -20.98 -21.66 19.83
C ASP A 300 -20.96 -20.20 20.32
N ASP A 301 -21.97 -19.77 21.09
CA ASP A 301 -22.17 -18.34 21.47
C ASP A 301 -20.93 -17.72 22.18
N SER A 302 -20.18 -18.55 22.93
CA SER A 302 -18.94 -18.19 23.60
C SER A 302 -17.79 -17.85 22.62
N GLN A 303 -17.66 -18.59 21.53
CA GLN A 303 -16.65 -18.34 20.50
C GLN A 303 -16.97 -17.06 19.71
N ARG A 304 -18.26 -16.76 19.50
CA ARG A 304 -18.71 -15.52 18.86
C ARG A 304 -18.38 -14.27 19.69
N GLN A 305 -18.53 -14.32 21.01
CA GLN A 305 -18.17 -13.20 21.89
C GLN A 305 -16.66 -12.92 21.93
N LYS A 306 -15.82 -13.95 22.02
CA LYS A 306 -14.34 -13.80 21.95
C LYS A 306 -13.90 -13.16 20.63
N ARG A 307 -14.60 -13.48 19.54
CA ARG A 307 -14.32 -12.96 18.21
C ARG A 307 -14.63 -11.48 18.06
N LEU A 308 -15.69 -10.99 18.70
CA LEU A 308 -16.09 -9.58 18.67
C LEU A 308 -15.08 -8.66 19.37
N THR A 309 -14.29 -9.17 20.32
CA THR A 309 -13.31 -8.38 21.06
C THR A 309 -11.90 -8.49 20.46
N LEU A 310 -11.48 -9.65 19.96
CA LEU A 310 -10.14 -9.86 19.39
C LEU A 310 -9.93 -9.18 18.03
N ILE A 311 -10.91 -9.26 17.13
CA ILE A 311 -10.76 -8.74 15.76
C ILE A 311 -10.51 -7.21 15.76
N PRO A 312 -11.29 -6.38 16.48
CA PRO A 312 -11.03 -4.94 16.52
C PRO A 312 -9.66 -4.58 17.10
N LEU A 313 -9.18 -5.33 18.11
CA LEU A 313 -7.86 -5.13 18.71
C LEU A 313 -6.75 -5.43 17.70
N MET A 314 -6.82 -6.57 17.01
CA MET A 314 -5.82 -6.93 15.98
C MET A 314 -5.81 -5.95 14.81
N ARG A 315 -7.00 -5.50 14.36
CA ARG A 315 -7.12 -4.46 13.33
C ARG A 315 -6.46 -3.15 13.78
N SER A 316 -6.73 -2.71 15.01
CA SER A 316 -6.14 -1.49 15.55
C SER A 316 -4.61 -1.59 15.63
N PHE A 317 -4.11 -2.73 16.11
CA PHE A 317 -2.67 -3.00 16.17
C PHE A 317 -2.01 -2.96 14.79
N ALA A 318 -2.56 -3.69 13.81
CA ALA A 318 -2.05 -3.72 12.44
C ALA A 318 -2.04 -2.30 11.81
N LYS A 319 -3.12 -1.54 12.01
CA LYS A 319 -3.23 -0.15 11.54
C LYS A 319 -2.14 0.74 12.12
N TYR A 320 -1.94 0.71 13.44
CA TYR A 320 -0.91 1.53 14.09
C TYR A 320 0.49 1.12 13.69
N PHE A 321 0.75 -0.18 13.54
CA PHE A 321 2.04 -0.69 13.10
C PHE A 321 2.38 -0.23 11.66
N VAL A 322 1.43 -0.37 10.73
CA VAL A 322 1.63 0.08 9.33
C VAL A 322 1.83 1.59 9.25
N TYR A 323 1.03 2.40 9.96
CA TYR A 323 1.22 3.85 9.94
C TYR A 323 2.47 4.32 10.67
N PHE A 324 2.89 3.63 11.73
CA PHE A 324 4.16 3.91 12.41
C PHE A 324 5.35 3.72 11.46
N THR A 325 5.43 2.57 10.78
CA THR A 325 6.49 2.29 9.79
C THR A 325 6.46 3.25 8.59
N ALA A 326 5.27 3.63 8.13
CA ALA A 326 5.09 4.64 7.10
C ALA A 326 5.62 6.01 7.55
N GLY A 327 5.27 6.44 8.75
CA GLY A 327 5.72 7.70 9.34
C GLY A 327 7.24 7.77 9.48
N VAL A 328 7.87 6.70 9.98
CA VAL A 328 9.33 6.58 10.06
C VAL A 328 10.00 6.68 8.69
N THR A 329 9.41 6.03 7.68
CA THR A 329 9.93 6.08 6.30
C THR A 329 9.83 7.49 5.71
N ILE A 330 8.69 8.17 5.92
CA ILE A 330 8.48 9.56 5.49
C ILE A 330 9.48 10.50 6.18
N LEU A 331 9.74 10.30 7.47
CA LEU A 331 10.69 11.10 8.25
C LEU A 331 12.11 11.06 7.65
N LYS A 332 12.55 9.86 7.25
CA LYS A 332 13.81 9.65 6.55
C LYS A 332 13.85 10.39 5.20
N LEU A 333 12.75 10.41 4.44
CA LEU A 333 12.69 11.08 3.14
C LEU A 333 12.83 12.60 3.23
N ILE A 334 12.26 13.21 4.28
CA ILE A 334 12.38 14.65 4.52
C ILE A 334 13.73 15.03 5.16
N GLY A 335 14.60 14.06 5.44
CA GLY A 335 15.95 14.27 5.94
C GLY A 335 16.06 14.33 7.46
N ILE A 336 15.02 13.91 8.18
CA ILE A 336 15.05 13.77 9.64
C ILE A 336 15.49 12.34 9.96
N ASP A 337 16.50 12.19 10.83
CA ASP A 337 17.02 10.89 11.22
C ASP A 337 15.96 10.09 12.02
N PRO A 338 15.52 8.91 11.54
CA PRO A 338 14.58 8.08 12.28
C PRO A 338 15.19 7.35 13.49
N ALA A 339 16.51 7.36 13.65
CA ALA A 339 17.20 6.58 14.69
C ALA A 339 16.68 6.83 16.12
N PRO A 340 16.40 8.07 16.58
CA PRO A 340 15.88 8.30 17.93
C PRO A 340 14.50 7.67 18.16
N ILE A 341 13.60 7.76 17.16
CA ILE A 341 12.25 7.17 17.24
C ILE A 341 12.34 5.64 17.22
N LEU A 342 13.20 5.09 16.36
CA LEU A 342 13.44 3.65 16.28
C LEU A 342 14.09 3.12 17.57
N ALA A 343 15.00 3.87 18.19
CA ALA A 343 15.60 3.51 19.48
C ALA A 343 14.54 3.49 20.59
N GLY A 344 13.69 4.52 20.67
CA GLY A 344 12.58 4.57 21.62
C GLY A 344 11.57 3.44 21.40
N ALA A 345 11.19 3.18 20.15
CA ALA A 345 10.33 2.05 19.80
C ALA A 345 10.97 0.70 20.11
N GLY A 346 12.30 0.59 19.99
CA GLY A 346 13.07 -0.59 20.40
C GLY A 346 12.96 -0.87 21.90
N ILE A 347 13.09 0.16 22.75
CA ILE A 347 12.91 0.03 24.21
C ILE A 347 11.48 -0.43 24.55
N VAL A 348 10.48 0.19 23.92
CA VAL A 348 9.07 -0.23 24.09
C VAL A 348 8.88 -1.68 23.62
N GLY A 349 9.49 -2.05 22.49
CA GLY A 349 9.48 -3.41 21.96
C GLY A 349 10.08 -4.44 22.93
N ILE A 350 11.19 -4.10 23.59
CA ILE A 350 11.79 -4.93 24.63
C ILE A 350 10.83 -5.07 25.82
N ALA A 351 10.23 -3.98 26.29
CA ALA A 351 9.29 -4.02 27.41
C ALA A 351 8.06 -4.89 27.10
N VAL A 352 7.50 -4.75 25.89
CA VAL A 352 6.39 -5.60 25.41
C VAL A 352 6.83 -7.05 25.26
N GLY A 353 8.03 -7.29 24.73
CA GLY A 353 8.61 -8.63 24.58
C GLY A 353 8.81 -9.35 25.91
N LEU A 354 9.31 -8.65 26.93
CA LEU A 354 9.43 -9.16 28.30
C LEU A 354 8.05 -9.47 28.90
N GLY A 355 7.07 -8.59 28.70
CA GLY A 355 5.68 -8.84 29.14
C GLY A 355 5.03 -10.04 28.44
N ALA A 356 5.40 -10.30 27.19
CA ALA A 356 4.88 -11.42 26.39
C ALA A 356 5.74 -12.69 26.46
N GLN A 357 6.83 -12.71 27.22
CA GLN A 357 7.79 -13.82 27.27
C GLN A 357 7.11 -15.16 27.58
N ASN A 358 6.21 -15.17 28.58
CA ASN A 358 5.48 -16.37 28.97
C ASN A 358 4.57 -16.88 27.84
N LEU A 359 3.93 -15.99 27.09
CA LEU A 359 3.08 -16.38 25.96
C LEU A 359 3.90 -17.06 24.86
N ILE A 360 5.09 -16.52 24.56
CA ILE A 360 5.99 -17.11 23.57
C ILE A 360 6.44 -18.49 24.04
N ASN A 361 6.84 -18.62 25.31
CA ASN A 361 7.22 -19.90 25.92
C ASN A 361 6.08 -20.93 25.81
N ASP A 362 4.85 -20.53 26.15
CA ASP A 362 3.68 -21.40 26.07
C ASP A 362 3.45 -21.94 24.65
N VAL A 363 3.54 -21.09 23.64
CA VAL A 363 3.31 -21.47 22.24
C VAL A 363 4.41 -22.42 21.74
N VAL A 364 5.67 -22.12 22.07
CA VAL A 364 6.81 -22.97 21.66
C VAL A 364 6.73 -24.34 22.34
N CYS A 365 6.48 -24.38 23.65
CA CYS A 365 6.30 -25.64 24.37
C CYS A 365 5.09 -26.42 23.85
N GLY A 366 3.97 -25.75 23.56
CA GLY A 366 2.79 -26.38 22.98
C GLY A 366 3.07 -27.02 21.62
N PHE A 367 3.80 -26.32 20.75
CA PHE A 367 4.25 -26.87 19.48
C PHE A 367 5.14 -28.11 19.68
N LEU A 368 6.10 -28.07 20.61
CA LEU A 368 7.00 -29.20 20.89
C LEU A 368 6.27 -30.42 21.45
N ILE A 369 5.28 -30.23 22.33
CA ILE A 369 4.44 -31.33 22.85
C ILE A 369 3.78 -32.09 21.70
N LEU A 370 3.23 -31.36 20.71
CA LEU A 370 2.59 -31.93 19.54
C LEU A 370 3.60 -32.53 18.55
N PHE A 371 4.71 -31.85 18.31
CA PHE A 371 5.73 -32.27 17.34
C PHE A 371 6.47 -33.52 17.79
N GLU A 372 6.85 -33.59 19.07
CA GLU A 372 7.57 -34.73 19.66
C GLU A 372 6.61 -35.80 20.22
N ASN A 373 5.30 -35.55 20.18
CA ASN A 373 4.25 -36.42 20.70
C ASN A 373 4.51 -36.85 22.15
N TYR A 374 4.87 -35.94 23.06
CA TYR A 374 5.18 -36.31 24.45
C TYR A 374 4.01 -37.04 25.13
N TYR A 375 2.79 -36.58 24.89
CA TYR A 375 1.53 -37.25 25.21
C TYR A 375 0.47 -36.83 24.20
N LEU A 376 -0.57 -37.64 24.07
CA LEU A 376 -1.68 -37.41 23.15
C LEU A 376 -3.00 -37.22 23.90
N VAL A 377 -4.01 -36.70 23.20
CA VAL A 377 -5.38 -36.65 23.72
C VAL A 377 -5.85 -38.08 24.04
N GLY A 378 -6.31 -38.29 25.27
CA GLY A 378 -6.69 -39.59 25.81
C GLY A 378 -5.62 -40.27 26.67
N ASP A 379 -4.37 -39.78 26.69
CA ASP A 379 -3.34 -40.32 27.57
C ASP A 379 -3.61 -39.96 29.03
N TYR A 380 -3.33 -40.89 29.94
CA TYR A 380 -3.28 -40.63 31.38
C TYR A 380 -1.87 -40.17 31.72
N VAL A 381 -1.76 -38.92 32.18
CA VAL A 381 -0.49 -38.26 32.42
C VAL A 381 -0.47 -37.61 33.78
N GLU A 382 0.72 -37.51 34.32
CA GLU A 382 1.03 -36.60 35.41
C GLU A 382 2.05 -35.58 34.90
N VAL A 383 1.64 -34.32 34.90
CA VAL A 383 2.48 -33.19 34.49
C VAL A 383 2.84 -32.38 35.72
N GLY A 384 4.13 -32.27 36.01
CA GLY A 384 4.65 -31.49 37.11
C GLY A 384 4.65 -30.00 36.77
N LYS A 385 4.07 -29.16 37.63
CA LYS A 385 4.35 -27.73 37.61
C LYS A 385 5.67 -27.44 38.31
N VAL A 386 6.32 -26.35 37.91
CA VAL A 386 7.48 -25.79 38.60
C VAL A 386 7.14 -25.39 40.06
N GLU A 387 5.87 -25.17 40.39
CA GLU A 387 5.38 -24.80 41.73
C GLU A 387 4.38 -25.85 42.27
N GLU A 388 4.91 -26.75 43.12
CA GLU A 388 4.28 -27.53 44.21
C GLU A 388 3.05 -28.43 43.95
N ARG A 389 2.42 -28.43 42.77
CA ARG A 389 1.31 -29.36 42.45
C ARG A 389 1.53 -30.13 41.16
N ASN A 390 1.61 -31.44 41.29
CA ASN A 390 1.51 -32.36 40.16
C ASN A 390 0.05 -32.42 39.70
N ILE A 391 -0.13 -32.32 38.39
CA ILE A 391 -1.44 -32.36 37.75
C ILE A 391 -1.57 -33.72 37.10
N GLU A 392 -2.41 -34.56 37.68
CA GLU A 392 -2.65 -35.92 37.23
C GLU A 392 -4.05 -36.04 36.59
N GLY A 393 -4.14 -36.79 35.49
CA GLY A 393 -5.43 -37.11 34.86
C GLY A 393 -5.34 -37.47 33.38
N ILE A 394 -6.50 -37.54 32.75
CA ILE A 394 -6.64 -37.83 31.30
C ILE A 394 -6.55 -36.53 30.51
N VAL A 395 -5.73 -36.49 29.46
CA VAL A 395 -5.63 -35.34 28.55
C VAL A 395 -6.91 -35.25 27.69
N GLU A 396 -7.68 -34.18 27.85
CA GLU A 396 -8.90 -33.94 27.05
C GLU A 396 -8.62 -33.12 25.79
N ALA A 397 -7.72 -32.15 25.86
CA ALA A 397 -7.37 -31.28 24.74
C ALA A 397 -5.95 -30.74 24.87
N ILE A 398 -5.29 -30.59 23.72
CA ILE A 398 -3.99 -29.92 23.60
C ILE A 398 -4.21 -28.72 22.68
N GLU A 399 -4.26 -27.53 23.27
CA GLU A 399 -4.31 -26.26 22.53
C GLU A 399 -2.89 -25.70 22.36
N LEU A 400 -2.74 -24.69 21.50
CA LEU A 400 -1.43 -24.10 21.20
C LEU A 400 -0.72 -23.56 22.45
N ARG A 401 -1.47 -22.97 23.39
CA ARG A 401 -0.94 -22.34 24.62
C ARG A 401 -1.17 -23.19 25.88
N THR A 402 -2.19 -24.04 25.89
CA THR A 402 -2.65 -24.72 27.09
C THR A 402 -2.97 -26.19 26.84
N THR A 403 -2.75 -27.03 27.85
CA THR A 403 -3.19 -28.43 27.89
C THR A 403 -4.29 -28.57 28.94
N HIS A 404 -5.34 -29.30 28.59
CA HIS A 404 -6.47 -29.58 29.47
C HIS A 404 -6.39 -31.03 29.97
N VAL A 405 -6.30 -31.19 31.28
CA VAL A 405 -6.18 -32.50 31.95
C VAL A 405 -7.35 -32.68 32.91
N ARG A 406 -8.10 -33.77 32.76
CA ARG A 406 -9.25 -34.13 33.61
C ARG A 406 -8.81 -35.07 34.71
N HIS A 407 -8.93 -34.62 35.96
CA HIS A 407 -8.69 -35.47 37.12
C HIS A 407 -9.73 -36.60 37.18
N PRO A 408 -9.40 -37.81 37.71
CA PRO A 408 -10.36 -38.87 37.94
C PRO A 408 -11.60 -38.46 38.76
N ASP A 409 -11.45 -37.46 39.64
CA ASP A 409 -12.56 -36.88 40.43
C ASP A 409 -13.46 -35.91 39.61
N GLY A 410 -13.21 -35.76 38.30
CA GLY A 410 -14.02 -34.96 37.38
C GLY A 410 -13.59 -33.49 37.21
N GLN A 411 -12.56 -33.02 37.92
CA GLN A 411 -12.08 -31.63 37.83
C GLN A 411 -11.27 -31.38 36.56
N LEU A 412 -11.58 -30.30 35.81
CA LEU A 412 -10.76 -29.86 34.66
C LEU A 412 -9.61 -28.99 35.13
N GLN A 413 -8.39 -29.38 34.81
CA GLN A 413 -7.17 -28.64 35.10
C GLN A 413 -6.60 -28.09 33.80
N ILE A 414 -6.49 -26.76 33.71
CA ILE A 414 -5.94 -26.06 32.55
C ILE A 414 -4.54 -25.60 32.89
N VAL A 415 -3.56 -26.08 32.12
CA VAL A 415 -2.14 -25.83 32.37
C VAL A 415 -1.55 -25.09 31.18
N ARG A 416 -0.73 -24.08 31.43
CA ARG A 416 0.05 -23.44 30.38
C ARG A 416 1.15 -24.38 29.94
N ASN A 417 1.32 -24.56 28.63
CA ASN A 417 2.32 -25.48 28.09
C ASN A 417 3.74 -25.07 28.49
N GLY A 418 4.01 -23.79 28.73
CA GLY A 418 5.31 -23.29 29.18
C GLY A 418 5.63 -23.58 30.66
N ASP A 419 4.62 -23.91 31.46
CA ASP A 419 4.77 -24.29 32.87
C ASP A 419 4.95 -25.81 33.07
N ILE A 420 4.81 -26.60 32.00
CA ILE A 420 4.92 -28.06 32.05
C ILE A 420 6.40 -28.43 32.15
N GLY A 421 6.78 -28.95 33.31
CA GLY A 421 8.11 -29.48 33.56
C GLY A 421 8.21 -30.95 33.21
N SER A 422 8.36 -31.80 34.22
CA SER A 422 8.45 -33.25 34.04
C SER A 422 7.11 -33.84 33.64
N ILE A 423 7.14 -34.74 32.65
CA ILE A 423 5.98 -35.45 32.12
C ILE A 423 6.13 -36.93 32.46
N ILE A 424 5.16 -37.49 33.17
CA ILE A 424 5.02 -38.93 33.40
C ILE A 424 3.81 -39.40 32.61
N ASN A 425 4.02 -40.27 31.63
CA ASN A 425 2.96 -40.81 30.79
C ASN A 425 2.68 -42.27 31.15
N TYR A 426 1.50 -42.54 31.71
CA TYR A 426 1.06 -43.87 32.12
C TYR A 426 0.42 -44.68 30.98
N SER A 427 0.23 -44.05 29.81
CA SER A 427 -0.45 -44.57 28.61
C SER A 427 0.49 -45.00 27.47
N LYS A 428 1.81 -44.87 27.62
CA LYS A 428 2.77 -45.29 26.59
C LYS A 428 3.42 -46.66 26.85
N GLN A 429 3.57 -47.45 25.79
CA GLN A 429 4.29 -48.74 25.69
C GLN A 429 3.88 -49.80 26.73
N TYR A 430 4.30 -49.66 27.98
CA TYR A 430 3.96 -50.54 29.09
C TYR A 430 4.11 -49.81 30.43
N ILE A 431 3.48 -50.34 31.46
CA ILE A 431 3.65 -49.87 32.84
C ILE A 431 3.71 -51.05 33.80
N TYR A 432 4.37 -50.89 34.94
CA TYR A 432 4.35 -51.89 36.01
C TYR A 432 3.21 -51.63 37.00
N ALA A 433 2.35 -52.62 37.17
CA ALA A 433 1.48 -52.71 38.34
C ALA A 433 2.35 -53.15 39.54
N ARG A 434 2.62 -52.21 40.44
CA ARG A 434 3.43 -52.44 41.66
C ARG A 434 2.51 -52.78 42.83
N VAL A 435 2.73 -53.90 43.49
CA VAL A 435 2.03 -54.26 44.73
C VAL A 435 3.04 -54.63 45.80
N GLU A 436 2.95 -53.94 46.93
CA GLU A 436 3.72 -54.20 48.14
C GLU A 436 2.95 -55.16 49.06
N ILE A 437 3.64 -56.20 49.52
CA ILE A 437 3.07 -57.27 50.34
C ILE A 437 3.91 -57.37 51.61
N SER A 438 3.27 -57.33 52.77
CA SER A 438 3.95 -57.50 54.06
C SER A 438 3.75 -58.92 54.58
N VAL A 439 4.84 -59.67 54.76
CA VAL A 439 4.83 -61.05 55.31
C VAL A 439 5.60 -61.12 56.64
N SER A 440 5.35 -62.13 57.46
CA SER A 440 6.10 -62.32 58.73
C SER A 440 7.58 -62.63 58.49
N HIS A 441 8.46 -62.22 59.42
CA HIS A 441 9.88 -62.61 59.41
C HIS A 441 10.07 -64.14 59.45
N ASP A 442 9.16 -64.83 60.12
CA ASP A 442 9.20 -66.29 60.27
C ASP A 442 8.59 -67.02 59.05
N SER A 443 8.08 -66.29 58.06
CA SER A 443 7.49 -66.89 56.86
C SER A 443 8.56 -67.52 55.97
N ASN A 444 8.27 -68.71 55.46
CA ASN A 444 9.14 -69.35 54.47
C ASN A 444 9.07 -68.60 53.13
N LEU A 445 10.11 -67.83 52.82
CA LEU A 445 10.18 -67.00 51.61
C LEU A 445 10.11 -67.82 50.31
N ASP A 446 10.66 -69.03 50.26
CA ASP A 446 10.57 -69.89 49.07
C ASP A 446 9.13 -70.32 48.79
N ARG A 447 8.32 -70.46 49.85
CA ARG A 447 6.89 -70.74 49.72
C ARG A 447 6.13 -69.50 49.24
N VAL A 448 6.42 -68.34 49.83
CA VAL A 448 5.82 -67.06 49.44
C VAL A 448 6.13 -66.73 47.98
N TYR A 449 7.37 -66.89 47.54
CA TYR A 449 7.78 -66.65 46.15
C TYR A 449 7.06 -67.58 45.18
N ARG A 450 6.97 -68.88 45.50
CA ARG A 450 6.20 -69.84 44.68
C ARG A 450 4.72 -69.49 44.59
N ALA A 451 4.10 -69.09 45.70
CA ALA A 451 2.70 -68.67 45.71
C ALA A 451 2.48 -67.43 44.81
N ILE A 452 3.35 -66.42 44.92
CA ILE A 452 3.27 -65.20 44.10
C ILE A 452 3.51 -65.51 42.61
N GLU A 453 4.49 -66.35 42.29
CA GLU A 453 4.78 -66.75 40.90
C GLU A 453 3.61 -67.52 40.28
N ASN A 454 3.01 -68.46 41.02
CA ASN A 454 1.83 -69.20 40.56
C ASN A 454 0.65 -68.26 40.29
N VAL A 455 0.37 -67.33 41.21
CA VAL A 455 -0.64 -66.28 41.01
C VAL A 455 -0.30 -65.40 39.81
N GLY A 456 0.96 -65.04 39.63
CA GLY A 456 1.44 -64.23 38.51
C GLY A 456 1.25 -64.89 37.14
N GLN A 457 1.51 -66.21 37.05
CA GLN A 457 1.27 -66.99 35.84
C GLN A 457 -0.22 -67.12 35.55
N GLN A 458 -1.01 -67.42 36.57
CA GLN A 458 -2.46 -67.53 36.44
C GLN A 458 -3.09 -66.20 36.01
N LEU A 459 -2.68 -65.10 36.63
CA LEU A 459 -3.15 -63.76 36.29
C LEU A 459 -2.82 -63.39 34.85
N LYS A 460 -1.67 -63.82 34.31
CA LYS A 460 -1.33 -63.60 32.90
C LYS A 460 -2.23 -64.38 31.94
N ILE A 461 -2.71 -65.56 32.34
CA ILE A 461 -3.63 -66.36 31.53
C ILE A 461 -5.03 -65.76 31.56
N ASP A 462 -5.47 -65.32 32.75
CA ASP A 462 -6.83 -64.83 32.99
C ASP A 462 -7.04 -63.41 32.46
N GLU A 463 -6.01 -62.55 32.51
CA GLU A 463 -6.12 -61.13 32.15
C GLU A 463 -5.29 -60.77 30.91
N GLN A 464 -5.97 -60.41 29.82
CA GLN A 464 -5.33 -59.99 28.56
C GLN A 464 -4.53 -58.69 28.66
N ASP A 465 -4.72 -57.92 29.74
CA ASP A 465 -4.00 -56.67 30.00
C ASP A 465 -2.62 -56.90 30.63
N VAL A 466 -2.28 -58.14 31.01
CA VAL A 466 -0.98 -58.52 31.55
C VAL A 466 -0.04 -59.00 30.43
N LEU A 467 1.12 -58.34 30.30
CA LEU A 467 2.11 -58.64 29.25
C LEU A 467 3.14 -59.67 29.75
N GLU A 468 3.62 -59.50 30.98
CA GLU A 468 4.55 -60.42 31.65
C GLU A 468 3.98 -60.81 33.01
N PRO A 469 4.17 -62.08 33.44
CA PRO A 469 3.62 -62.55 34.70
C PRO A 469 4.21 -61.78 35.87
N THR A 470 3.49 -61.75 36.99
CA THR A 470 3.97 -61.11 38.22
C THR A 470 5.28 -61.76 38.66
N ARG A 471 6.29 -60.93 38.92
CA ARG A 471 7.57 -61.35 39.51
C ARG A 471 7.81 -60.63 40.82
N VAL A 472 8.50 -61.30 41.75
CA VAL A 472 8.99 -60.66 42.97
C VAL A 472 10.29 -59.92 42.61
N ALA A 473 10.34 -58.61 42.86
CA ALA A 473 11.55 -57.82 42.67
C ALA A 473 12.59 -58.10 43.77
N GLY A 474 12.10 -58.34 44.99
CA GLY A 474 12.91 -58.64 46.17
C GLY A 474 12.23 -58.14 47.44
N ILE A 475 12.99 -58.19 48.55
CA ILE A 475 12.63 -57.54 49.81
C ILE A 475 13.04 -56.06 49.69
N GLU A 476 12.09 -55.14 49.77
CA GLU A 476 12.39 -53.69 49.77
C GLU A 476 12.75 -53.16 51.15
N ASN A 477 12.12 -53.69 52.21
CA ASN A 477 12.36 -53.22 53.57
C ASN A 477 12.17 -54.33 54.61
N PHE A 478 12.97 -54.26 55.68
CA PHE A 478 12.85 -55.06 56.89
C PHE A 478 12.15 -54.19 57.95
N GLY A 479 10.83 -54.39 58.12
CA GLY A 479 10.08 -53.73 59.18
C GLY A 479 10.28 -54.42 60.54
N GLU A 480 9.76 -53.83 61.61
CA GLU A 480 9.92 -54.35 62.98
C GLU A 480 9.40 -55.79 63.11
N ASN A 481 8.23 -56.09 62.51
CA ASN A 481 7.58 -57.40 62.60
C ASN A 481 7.26 -58.01 61.22
N ASN A 482 7.69 -57.39 60.12
CA ASN A 482 7.37 -57.84 58.77
C ASN A 482 8.49 -57.62 57.76
N LEU A 483 8.43 -58.37 56.67
CA LEU A 483 9.24 -58.19 55.47
C LEU A 483 8.34 -57.60 54.38
N LEU A 484 8.74 -56.45 53.83
CA LEU A 484 8.04 -55.80 52.72
C LEU A 484 8.59 -56.34 51.40
N LEU A 485 7.76 -57.11 50.69
CA LEU A 485 8.06 -57.65 49.38
C LEU A 485 7.42 -56.78 48.29
N LEU A 486 8.20 -56.39 47.28
CA LEU A 486 7.67 -55.71 46.11
C LEU A 486 7.47 -56.70 44.96
N THR A 487 6.26 -56.71 44.42
CA THR A 487 5.93 -57.41 43.18
C THR A 487 5.80 -56.44 42.01
N LEU A 488 6.21 -56.91 40.83
CA LEU A 488 6.13 -56.19 39.57
C LEU A 488 5.37 -57.04 38.55
N THR A 489 4.27 -56.51 38.02
CA THR A 489 3.55 -57.11 36.90
C THR A 489 3.58 -56.14 35.72
N LYS A 490 4.14 -56.55 34.58
CA LYS A 490 4.17 -55.69 33.39
C LYS A 490 2.81 -55.76 32.71
N VAL A 491 2.16 -54.61 32.55
CA VAL A 491 0.79 -54.53 32.03
C VAL A 491 0.71 -53.52 30.89
N LYS A 492 -0.39 -53.61 30.13
CA LYS A 492 -0.73 -52.62 29.11
C LYS A 492 -0.87 -51.23 29.73
N PRO A 493 -0.58 -50.17 28.97
CA PRO A 493 -0.68 -48.82 29.48
C PRO A 493 -2.08 -48.48 30.01
N GLY A 494 -2.15 -47.66 31.06
CA GLY A 494 -3.41 -47.26 31.72
C GLY A 494 -4.08 -48.36 32.59
N LYS A 495 -3.56 -49.59 32.62
CA LYS A 495 -4.19 -50.71 33.35
C LYS A 495 -3.61 -51.02 34.73
N HIS A 496 -2.50 -50.37 35.10
CA HIS A 496 -1.79 -50.63 36.34
C HIS A 496 -2.66 -50.56 37.60
N LEU A 497 -3.51 -49.54 37.75
CA LEU A 497 -4.40 -49.41 38.93
C LEU A 497 -5.43 -50.54 39.02
N HIS A 498 -6.00 -50.95 37.88
CA HIS A 498 -6.95 -52.06 37.83
C HIS A 498 -6.28 -53.37 38.22
N ILE A 499 -5.13 -53.68 37.60
CA ILE A 499 -4.36 -54.89 37.87
C ILE A 499 -3.81 -54.90 39.30
N GLN A 500 -3.38 -53.76 39.86
CA GLN A 500 -2.98 -53.67 41.27
C GLN A 500 -4.11 -54.08 42.22
N ARG A 501 -5.33 -53.59 42.00
CA ARG A 501 -6.51 -53.93 42.82
C ARG A 501 -6.86 -55.41 42.70
N LEU A 502 -6.82 -55.95 41.49
CA LEU A 502 -7.08 -57.36 41.22
C LEU A 502 -6.02 -58.27 41.86
N LEU A 503 -4.74 -57.95 41.65
CA LEU A 503 -3.61 -58.69 42.21
C LEU A 503 -3.63 -58.68 43.75
N ARG A 504 -3.90 -57.54 44.39
CA ARG A 504 -4.07 -57.46 45.86
C ARG A 504 -5.17 -58.39 46.36
N ARG A 505 -6.30 -58.48 45.64
CA ARG A 505 -7.40 -59.39 45.98
C ARG A 505 -6.98 -60.86 45.85
N ILE A 506 -6.41 -61.25 44.70
CA ILE A 506 -6.03 -62.65 44.44
C ILE A 506 -4.95 -63.10 45.44
N LEU A 507 -3.93 -62.27 45.66
CA LEU A 507 -2.87 -62.58 46.62
C LEU A 507 -3.39 -62.75 48.05
N LYS A 508 -4.34 -61.90 48.48
CA LYS A 508 -4.99 -62.05 49.79
C LYS A 508 -5.67 -63.41 49.91
N ASP A 509 -6.43 -63.80 48.89
CA ASP A 509 -7.18 -65.06 48.90
C ASP A 509 -6.23 -66.27 48.86
N THR A 510 -5.16 -66.22 48.06
CA THR A 510 -4.13 -67.28 47.98
C THR A 510 -3.32 -67.43 49.27
N PHE A 511 -2.85 -66.33 49.87
CA PHE A 511 -2.10 -66.41 51.13
C PHE A 511 -2.95 -66.95 52.28
N SER A 512 -4.26 -66.64 52.29
CA SER A 512 -5.18 -67.23 53.26
C SER A 512 -5.37 -68.74 53.09
N GLN A 513 -5.34 -69.24 51.85
CA GLN A 513 -5.44 -70.68 51.56
C GLN A 513 -4.16 -71.44 51.89
N GLU A 514 -3.01 -70.79 51.71
CA GLU A 514 -1.70 -71.36 52.02
C GLU A 514 -1.25 -71.16 53.47
N GLU A 515 -2.08 -70.59 54.34
CA GLU A 515 -1.74 -70.31 55.75
C GLU A 515 -0.47 -69.44 55.89
N ILE A 516 -0.29 -68.49 54.97
CA ILE A 516 0.80 -67.51 55.01
C ILE A 516 0.31 -66.26 55.76
N GLU A 517 0.94 -65.93 56.88
CA GLU A 517 0.58 -64.75 57.68
C GLU A 517 0.97 -63.44 56.98
N ILE A 518 -0.04 -62.61 56.73
CA ILE A 518 0.11 -61.27 56.16
C ILE A 518 -0.25 -60.18 57.17
N PHE A 519 0.59 -59.15 57.29
CA PHE A 519 0.38 -58.03 58.22
C PHE A 519 -0.39 -56.85 57.60
N GLY A 520 -0.72 -56.94 56.30
CA GLY A 520 -1.49 -55.95 55.56
C GLY A 520 -0.80 -55.49 54.28
N PHE A 521 -1.56 -54.81 53.42
CA PHE A 521 -1.04 -54.14 52.24
C PHE A 521 -0.75 -52.68 52.59
N SER A 522 0.50 -52.25 52.37
CA SER A 522 0.90 -50.85 52.52
C SER A 522 0.12 -49.95 51.54
N LYS A 523 -0.25 -48.74 51.99
CA LYS A 523 -0.78 -47.69 51.11
C LYS A 523 0.42 -47.06 50.40
N SER A 524 0.64 -47.44 49.14
CA SER A 524 1.47 -46.68 48.19
C SER A 524 0.66 -45.50 47.64
#